data_AF-A0A8D8ZAX7-F1
#
_entry.id   AF-A0A8D8ZAX7-F1
#
_cell.length_a   1.000
_cell.length_b   1.000
_cell.length_c   1.000
_cell.angle_alpha   90.00
_cell.angle_beta   90.00
_cell.angle_gamma   90.00
#
_symmetry.space_group_name_H-M   'P 1'
#
loop_
_entity.id
_entity.type
_entity.pdbx_description
1 polymer ?
#
loop_
_entity_poly.entity_id
_entity_poly.type
_entity_poly.pdbx_seq_one_letter_code
_entity_poly.pdbx_strand_id
1 'polypeptide(L)'
;MISIPSPTTAITAAILFITLTTLSNITPSLAAPQRSAFGNDDVNKYLSNPKYVEQQIDCVLDRSGCDSIGRNLKAAIPLALRENCRACSSKQVENARKLGSYISQHYPREWSQIQAKYGAGK
;
A
#
# COMPACT_ATOMS: atom_id res chain seq x y z
N MET A 1 39.70 18.15 11.08
CA MET A 1 39.42 17.11 10.08
C MET A 1 39.02 17.81 8.78
N ILE A 2 39.63 17.39 7.68
CA ILE A 2 39.68 18.03 6.35
C ILE A 2 38.31 18.06 5.63
N SER A 3 37.93 19.21 5.04
CA SER A 3 37.69 19.41 3.59
C SER A 3 37.01 20.75 3.25
N ILE A 4 37.54 21.45 2.25
CA ILE A 4 37.10 22.68 1.52
C ILE A 4 37.20 22.34 -0.01
N PRO A 5 36.64 23.05 -1.05
CA PRO A 5 35.55 24.06 -1.24
C PRO A 5 34.50 23.66 -2.35
N SER A 6 33.39 24.38 -2.63
CA SER A 6 33.17 25.50 -3.63
C SER A 6 31.75 25.34 -4.28
N PRO A 7 31.22 26.17 -5.22
CA PRO A 7 30.98 27.62 -5.32
C PRO A 7 29.55 27.95 -5.86
N THR A 8 28.52 28.29 -5.07
CA THR A 8 27.21 28.72 -5.65
C THR A 8 26.45 29.80 -4.87
N THR A 9 27.07 30.45 -3.88
CA THR A 9 26.49 31.59 -3.12
C THR A 9 26.48 32.91 -3.89
N ALA A 10 26.21 32.88 -5.19
CA ALA A 10 25.92 34.05 -6.01
C ALA A 10 24.53 33.87 -6.63
N ILE A 11 23.80 34.96 -6.81
CA ILE A 11 22.42 35.03 -7.32
C ILE A 11 21.35 34.98 -6.20
N THR A 12 21.58 35.76 -5.15
CA THR A 12 20.53 36.64 -4.60
C THR A 12 20.44 37.88 -5.48
N ALA A 13 19.52 37.88 -6.45
CA ALA A 13 19.11 39.09 -7.15
C ALA A 13 17.58 39.15 -7.20
N ALA A 14 17.07 40.29 -6.77
CA ALA A 14 15.67 40.57 -6.59
C ALA A 14 14.86 40.42 -7.89
N ILE A 15 13.67 39.81 -7.73
CA ILE A 15 12.35 40.33 -8.08
C ILE A 15 12.21 41.04 -9.45
N LEU A 16 11.14 40.63 -10.16
CA LEU A 16 10.46 41.28 -11.30
C LEU A 16 10.98 40.92 -12.70
N PHE A 17 10.64 39.72 -13.18
CA PHE A 17 10.04 39.59 -14.52
C PHE A 17 8.95 38.50 -14.48
N ILE A 18 7.72 38.98 -14.47
CA ILE A 18 6.47 38.23 -14.53
C ILE A 18 6.34 37.67 -15.95
N THR A 19 6.44 36.35 -16.14
CA THR A 19 5.64 35.62 -17.16
C THR A 19 5.62 34.12 -16.86
N LEU A 20 4.44 33.65 -16.46
CA LEU A 20 3.83 32.33 -16.71
C LEU A 20 4.79 31.15 -16.95
N THR A 21 4.90 30.25 -15.97
CA THR A 21 4.48 28.84 -16.13
C THR A 21 4.58 28.13 -14.78
N THR A 22 3.44 27.60 -14.33
CA THR A 22 3.30 26.69 -13.20
C THR A 22 4.02 25.37 -13.50
N LEU A 23 5.12 25.09 -12.82
CA LEU A 23 5.66 23.74 -12.72
C LEU A 23 5.81 23.42 -11.23
N SER A 24 4.68 23.04 -10.63
CA SER A 24 4.71 22.20 -9.44
C SER A 24 5.59 21.00 -9.76
N ASN A 25 6.74 20.91 -9.11
CA ASN A 25 7.57 19.72 -9.14
C ASN A 25 6.71 18.54 -8.66
N ILE A 26 6.25 17.74 -9.60
CA ILE A 26 5.66 16.44 -9.33
C ILE A 26 6.86 15.58 -8.95
N THR A 27 7.18 15.49 -7.67
CA THR A 27 8.10 14.46 -7.19
C THR A 27 7.49 13.14 -7.64
N PRO A 28 8.13 12.34 -8.53
CA PRO A 28 7.69 10.98 -8.72
C PRO A 28 7.89 10.31 -7.37
N SER A 29 6.78 10.04 -6.69
CA SER A 29 6.80 9.22 -5.49
C SER A 29 7.29 7.87 -5.97
N LEU A 30 8.59 7.58 -5.80
CA LEU A 30 9.08 6.21 -5.87
C LEU A 30 8.40 5.52 -4.70
N ALA A 31 7.19 5.01 -4.95
CA ALA A 31 6.57 4.03 -4.09
C ALA A 31 7.55 2.87 -4.06
N ALA A 32 8.39 2.84 -3.02
CA ALA A 32 9.22 1.68 -2.75
C ALA A 32 8.27 0.47 -2.80
N PRO A 33 8.60 -0.59 -3.55
CA PRO A 33 7.74 -1.76 -3.66
C PRO A 33 7.38 -2.16 -2.24
N GLN A 34 6.11 -2.00 -1.86
CA GLN A 34 5.69 -2.31 -0.50
C GLN A 34 6.13 -3.75 -0.28
N ARG A 35 7.07 -3.95 0.65
CA ARG A 35 7.40 -5.25 1.20
C ARG A 35 6.23 -5.68 2.07
N SER A 36 5.07 -5.87 1.44
CA SER A 36 3.91 -6.49 2.05
C SER A 36 4.38 -7.87 2.51
N ALA A 37 4.04 -8.29 3.73
CA ALA A 37 4.33 -9.65 4.21
C ALA A 37 3.88 -10.72 3.19
N PHE A 38 2.82 -10.44 2.45
CA PHE A 38 2.32 -11.23 1.32
C PHE A 38 3.22 -11.30 0.07
N GLY A 39 4.37 -10.62 0.04
CA GLY A 39 5.31 -10.70 -1.07
C GLY A 39 6.31 -11.84 -0.98
N ASN A 40 6.62 -12.29 0.25
CA ASN A 40 7.61 -13.34 0.49
C ASN A 40 7.08 -14.50 1.34
N ASP A 41 6.06 -14.30 2.19
CA ASP A 41 5.51 -15.35 3.04
C ASP A 41 4.45 -16.22 2.34
N ASP A 42 4.45 -17.52 2.63
CA ASP A 42 3.48 -18.48 2.12
C ASP A 42 2.09 -18.26 2.74
N VAL A 43 1.22 -17.61 1.98
CA VAL A 43 -0.15 -17.26 2.41
C VAL A 43 -0.96 -18.49 2.85
N ASN A 44 -0.65 -19.65 2.29
CA ASN A 44 -1.27 -20.93 2.62
C ASN A 44 -1.15 -21.30 4.10
N LYS A 45 -0.06 -20.93 4.77
CA LYS A 45 0.13 -21.22 6.21
C LYS A 45 -0.83 -20.39 7.08
N TYR A 46 -1.22 -19.21 6.62
CA TYR A 46 -2.20 -18.38 7.32
C TYR A 46 -3.63 -18.85 7.04
N LEU A 47 -3.90 -19.27 5.81
CA LEU A 47 -5.20 -19.80 5.38
C LEU A 47 -5.55 -21.16 6.02
N SER A 48 -4.56 -21.89 6.54
CA SER A 48 -4.81 -23.19 7.20
C SER A 48 -5.44 -23.08 8.59
N ASN A 49 -5.41 -21.90 9.22
CA ASN A 49 -6.02 -21.68 10.53
C ASN A 49 -7.23 -20.71 10.41
N PRO A 50 -8.48 -21.23 10.39
CA PRO A 50 -9.66 -20.40 10.19
C PRO A 50 -9.86 -19.34 11.28
N LYS A 51 -9.50 -19.65 12.55
CA LYS A 51 -9.58 -18.66 13.64
C LYS A 51 -8.63 -17.48 13.42
N TYR A 52 -7.43 -17.77 12.91
CA TYR A 52 -6.47 -16.71 12.61
C TYR A 52 -6.96 -15.87 11.43
N VAL A 53 -7.53 -16.49 10.39
CA VAL A 53 -8.14 -15.75 9.27
C VAL A 53 -9.25 -14.82 9.74
N GLU A 54 -10.15 -15.30 10.59
CA GLU A 54 -11.22 -14.50 11.19
C GLU A 54 -10.67 -13.30 11.97
N GLN A 55 -9.66 -13.51 12.80
CA GLN A 55 -8.99 -12.41 13.53
C GLN A 55 -8.38 -11.36 12.58
N GLN A 56 -7.76 -11.79 11.47
CA GLN A 56 -7.22 -10.85 10.49
C GLN A 56 -8.33 -10.12 9.71
N ILE A 57 -9.44 -10.78 9.41
CA ILE A 57 -10.63 -10.15 8.80
C ILE A 57 -11.19 -9.08 9.74
N ASP A 58 -11.33 -9.38 11.03
CA ASP A 58 -11.80 -8.44 12.03
C ASP A 58 -10.86 -7.24 12.17
N CYS A 59 -9.54 -7.45 12.13
CA CYS A 59 -8.55 -6.38 12.07
C CYS A 59 -8.77 -5.48 10.83
N VAL A 60 -8.94 -6.07 9.64
CA VAL A 60 -9.18 -5.33 8.39
C VAL A 60 -10.49 -4.53 8.46
N LEU A 61 -11.49 -5.05 9.18
CA LEU A 61 -12.77 -4.39 9.39
C LEU A 61 -12.77 -3.40 10.58
N ASP A 62 -11.66 -3.22 11.28
CA ASP A 62 -11.54 -2.40 12.50
C ASP A 62 -12.42 -2.88 13.67
N ARG A 63 -12.66 -4.19 13.76
CA ARG A 63 -13.39 -4.82 14.87
C ARG A 63 -12.47 -5.31 16.00
N SER A 64 -11.23 -5.63 15.67
CA SER A 64 -10.24 -6.15 16.60
C SER A 64 -8.87 -5.50 16.38
N GLY A 65 -7.95 -5.72 17.34
CA GLY A 65 -6.57 -5.28 17.21
C GLY A 65 -5.86 -6.00 16.06
N CYS A 66 -5.03 -5.26 15.32
CA CYS A 66 -4.25 -5.81 14.22
C CYS A 66 -2.85 -6.22 14.67
N ASP A 67 -2.42 -7.40 14.25
CA ASP A 67 -1.03 -7.85 14.37
C ASP A 67 -0.16 -7.18 13.29
N SER A 68 1.14 -7.44 13.28
CA SER A 68 2.05 -6.96 12.23
C SER A 68 1.57 -7.39 10.83
N ILE A 69 1.07 -8.61 10.70
CA ILE A 69 0.54 -9.16 9.44
C ILE A 69 -0.78 -8.49 9.05
N GLY A 70 -1.73 -8.37 9.98
CA GLY A 70 -3.01 -7.72 9.74
C GLY A 70 -2.86 -6.26 9.32
N ARG A 71 -1.91 -5.53 9.91
CA ARG A 71 -1.57 -4.15 9.50
C ARG A 71 -1.05 -4.09 8.06
N ASN A 72 -0.18 -5.02 7.69
CA ASN A 72 0.31 -5.14 6.31
C ASN A 72 -0.82 -5.49 5.34
N LEU A 73 -1.75 -6.37 5.74
CA LEU A 73 -2.92 -6.73 4.94
C LEU A 73 -3.81 -5.52 4.69
N LYS A 74 -4.13 -4.80 5.76
CA LYS A 74 -4.94 -3.59 5.73
C LYS A 74 -4.37 -2.51 4.80
N ALA A 75 -3.05 -2.35 4.80
CA ALA A 75 -2.36 -1.41 3.90
C ALA A 75 -2.35 -1.87 2.43
N ALA A 76 -2.25 -3.19 2.19
CA ALA A 76 -2.16 -3.75 0.84
C ALA A 76 -3.51 -3.83 0.12
N ILE A 77 -4.62 -4.04 0.83
CA ILE A 77 -5.96 -4.17 0.25
C ILE A 77 -6.34 -2.98 -0.66
N PRO A 78 -6.25 -1.70 -0.25
CA PRO A 78 -6.63 -0.59 -1.12
C PRO A 78 -5.74 -0.47 -2.35
N LEU A 79 -4.45 -0.84 -2.26
CA LEU A 79 -3.54 -0.86 -3.42
C LEU A 79 -3.94 -1.95 -4.43
N ALA A 80 -4.30 -3.13 -3.93
CA ALA A 80 -4.76 -4.23 -4.78
C ALA A 80 -6.11 -3.92 -5.45
N LEU A 81 -7.05 -3.29 -4.72
CA LEU A 81 -8.40 -3.01 -5.20
C LEU A 81 -8.52 -1.75 -6.07
N ARG A 82 -7.80 -0.67 -5.74
CA ARG A 82 -7.90 0.63 -6.44
C ARG A 82 -6.88 0.79 -7.55
N GLU A 83 -5.63 0.44 -7.28
CA GLU A 83 -4.52 0.67 -8.21
C GLU A 83 -4.25 -0.54 -9.11
N ASN A 84 -5.13 -1.54 -9.05
CA ASN A 84 -4.98 -2.80 -9.78
C ASN A 84 -3.60 -3.44 -9.57
N CYS A 85 -3.01 -3.20 -8.38
CA CYS A 85 -1.68 -3.65 -8.02
C CYS A 85 -0.56 -3.21 -8.99
N ARG A 86 -0.61 -2.01 -9.58
CA ARG A 86 0.46 -1.50 -10.49
C ARG A 86 1.87 -1.54 -9.90
N ALA A 87 2.00 -1.40 -8.59
CA ALA A 87 3.27 -1.45 -7.86
C ALA A 87 3.58 -2.81 -7.21
N CYS A 88 2.75 -3.84 -7.45
CA CYS A 88 2.89 -5.15 -6.82
C CYS A 88 3.80 -6.09 -7.63
N SER A 89 4.55 -6.93 -6.91
CA SER A 89 5.26 -8.07 -7.53
C SER A 89 4.27 -9.17 -7.95
N SER A 90 4.62 -9.98 -8.94
CA SER A 90 3.80 -11.12 -9.42
C SER A 90 3.35 -12.04 -8.28
N LYS A 91 4.21 -12.27 -7.29
CA LYS A 91 3.88 -13.11 -6.12
C LYS A 91 2.85 -12.46 -5.21
N GLN A 92 2.87 -11.13 -5.06
CA GLN A 92 1.86 -10.40 -4.29
C GLN A 92 0.50 -10.44 -4.96
N VAL A 93 0.46 -10.34 -6.29
CA VAL A 93 -0.79 -10.44 -7.06
C VAL A 93 -1.40 -11.83 -6.92
N GLU A 94 -0.60 -12.89 -7.07
CA GLU A 94 -1.07 -14.26 -6.90
C GLU A 94 -1.60 -14.50 -5.48
N ASN A 95 -0.88 -14.03 -4.48
CA ASN A 95 -1.24 -14.15 -3.08
C ASN A 95 -2.51 -13.37 -2.73
N ALA A 96 -2.66 -12.14 -3.25
CA ALA A 96 -3.87 -11.34 -3.09
C ALA A 96 -5.09 -12.03 -3.74
N ARG A 97 -4.92 -12.60 -4.95
CA ARG A 97 -5.98 -13.36 -5.61
C ARG A 97 -6.37 -14.60 -4.81
N LYS A 98 -5.41 -15.38 -4.31
CA LYS A 98 -5.67 -16.57 -3.47
C LYS A 98 -6.45 -16.20 -2.22
N LEU A 99 -6.01 -15.17 -1.51
CA LEU A 99 -6.67 -14.69 -0.29
C LEU A 99 -8.08 -14.16 -0.58
N GLY A 100 -8.25 -13.33 -1.62
CA GLY A 100 -9.56 -12.84 -2.03
C GLY A 100 -10.53 -13.96 -2.41
N SER A 101 -10.07 -14.95 -3.17
CA SER A 101 -10.86 -16.14 -3.50
C SER A 101 -11.26 -16.93 -2.25
N TYR A 102 -10.33 -17.11 -1.29
CA TYR A 102 -10.63 -17.82 -0.05
C TYR A 102 -11.66 -17.07 0.81
N ILE A 103 -11.45 -15.76 1.04
CA ILE A 103 -12.35 -14.94 1.87
C ILE A 103 -13.74 -14.84 1.22
N SER A 104 -13.83 -14.64 -0.10
CA SER A 104 -15.11 -14.59 -0.80
C SER A 104 -15.91 -15.90 -0.72
N GLN A 105 -15.24 -17.06 -0.69
CA GLN A 105 -15.89 -18.36 -0.60
C GLN A 105 -16.30 -18.72 0.85
N HIS A 106 -15.43 -18.45 1.82
CA HIS A 106 -15.64 -18.86 3.22
C HIS A 106 -16.30 -17.79 4.09
N TYR A 107 -16.13 -16.51 3.76
CA TYR A 107 -16.58 -15.34 4.53
C TYR A 107 -17.26 -14.30 3.60
N PRO A 108 -18.34 -14.67 2.88
CA PRO A 108 -18.94 -13.81 1.85
C PRO A 108 -19.51 -12.50 2.42
N ARG A 109 -19.99 -12.53 3.67
CA ARG A 109 -20.54 -11.34 4.35
C ARG A 109 -19.45 -10.33 4.67
N GLU A 110 -18.35 -10.80 5.25
CA GLU A 110 -17.19 -9.99 5.59
C GLU A 110 -16.51 -9.49 4.31
N TRP A 111 -16.43 -10.33 3.27
CA TRP A 111 -15.92 -9.94 1.96
C TRP A 111 -16.68 -8.73 1.40
N SER A 112 -18.01 -8.75 1.43
CA SER A 112 -18.83 -7.61 1.00
C SER A 112 -18.53 -6.34 1.79
N GLN A 113 -18.29 -6.45 3.11
CA GLN A 113 -17.94 -5.31 3.95
C GLN A 113 -16.53 -4.78 3.65
N ILE A 114 -15.56 -5.66 3.40
CA ILE A 114 -14.20 -5.28 2.97
C ILE A 114 -14.29 -4.53 1.63
N GLN A 115 -15.05 -5.06 0.66
CA GLN A 115 -15.25 -4.40 -0.63
C GLN A 115 -15.94 -3.04 -0.47
N ALA A 116 -16.95 -2.92 0.39
CA ALA A 116 -17.61 -1.64 0.67
C ALA A 116 -16.64 -0.62 1.30
N LYS A 117 -15.77 -1.08 2.20
CA LYS A 117 -14.81 -0.24 2.92
C LYS A 117 -13.63 0.23 2.06
N TYR A 118 -13.07 -0.65 1.25
CA TYR A 118 -11.83 -0.38 0.50
C TYR A 118 -12.03 -0.26 -1.02
N GLY A 119 -13.07 -0.89 -1.56
CA GLY A 119 -13.40 -0.93 -2.99
C GLY A 119 -14.18 0.28 -3.50
N ALA A 120 -14.65 1.17 -2.63
CA ALA A 120 -15.20 2.47 -3.00
C ALA A 120 -14.06 3.41 -3.46
N GLY A 121 -13.42 3.10 -4.58
CA GLY A 121 -12.59 4.02 -5.34
C GLY A 121 -13.48 4.79 -6.32
N LYS A 122 -13.74 6.06 -6.02
CA LYS A 122 -13.91 7.08 -7.05
C LYS A 122 -12.54 7.68 -7.35
#